data_AF-A0A7V3PQ80-F1
#
_entry.id   AF-A0A7V3PQ80-F1
#
_cell.length_a   1.000
_cell.length_b   1.000
_cell.length_c   1.000
_cell.angle_alpha   90.00
_cell.angle_beta   90.00
_cell.angle_gamma   90.00
#
_symmetry.space_group_name_H-M   'P 1'
#
loop_
_entity.id
_entity.type
_entity.pdbx_description
1 polymer ?
#
loop_
_entity_poly.entity_id
_entity_poly.type
_entity_poly.pdbx_seq_one_letter_code
_entity_poly.pdbx_strand_id
1 'polypeptide(L)'
;MTKGHRAHLCASHSSLEEAIRDITLIARDGCSPTGGQRLTPLDEASWSRVIARLQSALERLTEAVRRLTPDYLEDRSRAEGLGGTLFRLAILVRHLQEGLVEGLTPEHMESRFGP
;
A
#
# COMPACT_ATOMS: atom_id res chain seq x y z
N MET A 1 0.43 -22.45 -17.70
CA MET A 1 0.93 -21.56 -16.63
C MET A 1 0.70 -22.26 -15.29
N THR A 2 1.68 -22.32 -14.39
CA THR A 2 1.53 -23.04 -13.11
C THR A 2 0.79 -22.18 -12.08
N LYS A 3 0.15 -22.80 -11.08
CA LYS A 3 -0.51 -22.09 -9.97
C LYS A 3 0.45 -21.12 -9.24
N GLY A 4 1.72 -21.50 -9.12
CA GLY A 4 2.78 -20.67 -8.54
C GLY A 4 3.11 -19.42 -9.37
N HIS A 5 3.25 -19.55 -10.70
CA HIS A 5 3.51 -18.38 -11.56
C HIS A 5 2.35 -17.38 -11.53
N ARG A 6 1.12 -17.89 -11.44
CA ARG A 6 -0.09 -17.06 -11.35
C ARG A 6 -0.15 -16.28 -10.04
N ALA A 7 0.13 -16.94 -8.92
CA ALA A 7 0.23 -16.30 -7.61
C ALA A 7 1.35 -15.26 -7.56
N HIS A 8 2.51 -15.56 -8.12
CA HIS A 8 3.63 -14.63 -8.20
C HIS A 8 3.29 -13.38 -9.05
N LEU A 9 2.64 -13.56 -10.21
CA LEU A 9 2.20 -12.45 -11.05
C LEU A 9 1.23 -11.52 -10.30
N CYS A 10 0.26 -12.10 -9.59
CA CYS A 10 -0.71 -11.35 -8.78
C CYS A 10 -0.05 -10.62 -7.61
N ALA A 11 0.88 -11.28 -6.91
CA ALA A 11 1.63 -10.68 -5.81
C ALA A 11 2.50 -9.51 -6.29
N SER A 12 3.18 -9.67 -7.42
CA SER A 12 4.00 -8.62 -8.05
C SER A 12 3.14 -7.43 -8.48
N HIS A 13 1.92 -7.67 -8.99
CA HIS A 13 0.96 -6.61 -9.33
C HIS A 13 0.54 -5.81 -8.09
N SER A 14 0.12 -6.48 -7.01
CA SER A 14 -0.25 -5.81 -5.76
C SER A 14 0.92 -5.05 -5.13
N SER A 15 2.11 -5.65 -5.13
CA SER A 15 3.31 -5.02 -4.55
C SER A 15 3.70 -3.76 -5.32
N LEU A 16 3.56 -3.77 -6.65
CA LEU A 16 3.84 -2.60 -7.48
C LEU A 16 2.85 -1.47 -7.24
N GLU A 17 1.55 -1.79 -7.10
CA GLU A 17 0.53 -0.77 -6.77
C GLU A 17 0.77 -0.13 -5.42
N GLU A 18 1.13 -0.92 -4.41
CA GLU A 18 1.47 -0.45 -3.07
C GLU A 18 2.71 0.45 -3.11
N ALA A 19 3.77 0.00 -3.77
CA ALA A 19 4.99 0.79 -3.92
C ALA A 19 4.73 2.12 -4.65
N ILE A 20 3.88 2.15 -5.68
CA ILE A 20 3.52 3.39 -6.38
C ILE A 20 2.76 4.34 -5.45
N ARG A 21 1.87 3.82 -4.60
CA ARG A 21 1.14 4.62 -3.62
C ARG A 21 2.09 5.26 -2.62
N ASP A 22 3.02 4.48 -2.07
CA ASP A 22 4.02 4.96 -1.11
C ASP A 22 4.96 5.99 -1.74
N ILE A 23 5.46 5.71 -2.94
CA ILE A 23 6.28 6.66 -3.71
C ILE A 23 5.50 7.96 -3.95
N THR A 24 4.18 7.88 -4.22
CA THR A 24 3.36 9.08 -4.39
C THR A 24 3.26 9.90 -3.11
N LEU A 25 3.00 9.24 -1.96
CA LEU A 25 2.95 9.90 -0.65
C LEU A 25 4.29 10.56 -0.28
N ILE A 26 5.41 9.89 -0.57
CA ILE A 26 6.75 10.44 -0.33
C ILE A 26 7.03 11.62 -1.27
N ALA A 27 6.91 11.37 -2.58
CA ALA A 27 7.36 12.29 -3.61
C ALA A 27 6.49 13.54 -3.70
N ARG A 28 5.19 13.43 -3.42
CA ARG A 28 4.26 14.56 -3.48
C ARG A 28 4.07 15.23 -2.11
N ASP A 29 3.85 14.42 -1.08
CA ASP A 29 3.40 14.94 0.22
C ASP A 29 4.53 15.04 1.25
N GLY A 30 5.73 14.54 0.91
CA GLY A 30 6.89 14.58 1.80
C GLY A 30 6.73 13.70 3.04
N CYS A 31 5.81 12.72 2.98
CA CYS A 31 5.50 11.84 4.09
C CYS A 31 6.35 10.57 4.03
N SER A 32 7.21 10.33 5.03
CA SER A 32 7.90 9.05 5.16
C SER A 32 6.89 7.94 5.56
N PRO A 33 6.88 6.78 4.86
CA PRO A 33 5.98 5.66 5.18
C PRO A 33 6.35 4.93 6.48
N THR A 34 7.58 5.11 6.98
CA THR A 34 8.07 4.50 8.23
C THR A 34 7.94 5.42 9.45
N GLY A 35 7.39 6.63 9.27
CA GLY A 35 7.15 7.60 10.33
C GLY A 35 8.39 8.40 10.77
N GLY A 36 8.16 9.60 11.31
CA GLY A 36 9.17 10.38 12.04
C GLY A 36 9.96 11.44 11.25
N GLN A 37 10.09 11.33 9.92
CA GLN A 37 10.79 12.33 9.09
C GLN A 37 9.91 12.88 7.97
N ARG A 38 9.89 14.21 7.83
CA ARG A 38 9.39 14.88 6.62
C ARG A 38 10.49 14.85 5.57
N LEU A 39 10.17 14.29 4.41
CA LEU A 39 11.02 14.27 3.24
C LEU A 39 10.70 15.49 2.38
N THR A 40 11.68 16.00 1.64
CA THR A 40 11.45 17.07 0.67
C THR A 40 10.67 16.49 -0.52
N PRO A 41 9.48 17.02 -0.84
CA PRO A 41 8.75 16.63 -2.04
C PRO A 41 9.58 16.88 -3.31
N LEU A 42 9.35 16.07 -4.33
CA LEU A 42 9.89 16.33 -5.66
C LEU A 42 9.19 17.54 -6.27
N ASP A 43 9.92 18.30 -7.07
CA ASP A 43 9.31 19.30 -7.93
C ASP A 43 8.43 18.63 -9.00
N GLU A 44 7.49 19.39 -9.55
CA GLU A 44 6.49 18.89 -10.51
C GLU A 44 7.13 18.25 -11.75
N ALA A 45 8.25 18.79 -12.24
CA ALA A 45 8.91 18.27 -13.43
C ALA A 45 9.62 16.94 -13.15
N SER A 46 10.29 16.82 -11.99
CA SER A 46 10.90 15.56 -11.54
C SER A 46 9.84 14.50 -11.25
N TRP A 47 8.76 14.88 -10.55
CA TRP A 47 7.65 13.98 -10.26
C TRP A 47 7.00 13.43 -11.53
N SER A 48 6.68 14.31 -12.48
CA SER A 48 6.03 13.94 -13.75
C SER A 48 6.82 12.88 -14.55
N ARG A 49 8.17 12.94 -14.52
CA ARG A 49 9.02 11.95 -15.19
C ARG A 49 8.99 10.59 -14.51
N VAL A 50 8.91 10.58 -13.17
CA VAL A 50 8.91 9.34 -12.37
C VAL A 50 7.54 8.68 -12.45
N ILE A 51 6.46 9.42 -12.22
CA ILE A 51 5.10 8.88 -12.19
C ILE A 51 4.69 8.30 -13.55
N ALA A 52 5.06 8.92 -14.67
CA ALA A 52 4.76 8.40 -16.00
C ALA A 52 5.39 7.02 -16.25
N ARG A 53 6.63 6.81 -15.78
CA ARG A 53 7.31 5.51 -15.91
C ARG A 53 6.69 4.45 -15.01
N LEU A 54 6.35 4.83 -13.78
CA LEU A 54 5.69 3.94 -12.82
C LEU A 54 4.29 3.51 -13.29
N GLN A 55 3.50 4.46 -13.80
CA GLN A 55 2.18 4.19 -14.39
C GLN A 55 2.30 3.26 -15.60
N SER A 56 3.24 3.52 -16.52
CA SER A 56 3.43 2.63 -17.67
C SER A 56 3.86 1.20 -17.27
N ALA A 57 4.68 1.06 -16.23
CA ALA A 57 5.04 -0.25 -15.69
C ALA A 57 3.83 -0.98 -15.09
N LEU A 58 2.99 -0.25 -14.32
CA LEU A 58 1.77 -0.79 -13.74
C LEU A 58 0.75 -1.20 -14.81
N GLU A 59 0.56 -0.40 -15.85
CA GLU A 59 -0.34 -0.70 -16.97
C GLU A 59 0.08 -1.99 -17.67
N ARG A 60 1.36 -2.15 -17.98
CA ARG A 60 1.89 -3.37 -18.62
C ARG A 60 1.69 -4.60 -17.75
N LEU A 61 1.92 -4.47 -16.44
CA LEU A 61 1.72 -5.58 -15.51
C LEU A 61 0.23 -5.90 -15.33
N THR A 62 -0.63 -4.88 -15.29
CA THR A 62 -2.09 -5.03 -15.23
C THR A 62 -2.60 -5.75 -16.47
N GLU A 63 -2.12 -5.40 -17.66
CA GLU A 63 -2.47 -6.09 -18.90
C GLU A 63 -2.00 -7.54 -18.91
N ALA A 64 -0.79 -7.81 -18.41
CA ALA A 64 -0.30 -9.17 -18.25
C ALA A 64 -1.17 -9.99 -17.30
N VAL A 65 -1.58 -9.42 -16.16
CA VAL A 65 -2.50 -10.04 -15.21
C VAL A 65 -3.86 -10.28 -15.84
N ARG A 66 -4.42 -9.30 -16.55
CA ARG A 66 -5.72 -9.41 -17.21
C ARG A 66 -5.76 -10.55 -18.23
N ARG A 67 -4.70 -10.69 -19.03
CA ARG A 67 -4.60 -11.75 -20.04
C ARG A 67 -4.36 -13.14 -19.44
N LEU A 68 -3.55 -13.23 -18.39
CA LEU A 68 -3.06 -14.52 -17.87
C LEU A 68 -3.85 -15.02 -16.65
N THR A 69 -4.55 -14.11 -15.97
CA THR A 69 -5.31 -14.35 -14.74
C THR A 69 -6.54 -13.43 -14.66
N PRO A 70 -7.49 -13.51 -15.62
CA PRO A 70 -8.65 -12.60 -15.69
C PRO A 70 -9.48 -12.62 -14.39
N ASP A 71 -9.70 -13.81 -13.83
CA ASP A 71 -10.49 -14.03 -12.60
C ASP A 71 -9.95 -13.21 -11.41
N TYR A 72 -8.64 -12.97 -11.32
CA TYR A 72 -8.03 -12.24 -10.20
C TYR A 72 -8.46 -10.77 -10.15
N LEU A 73 -8.55 -10.12 -11.32
CA LEU A 73 -9.00 -8.73 -11.37
C LEU A 73 -10.52 -8.64 -11.16
N GLU A 74 -11.27 -9.63 -11.64
CA GLU A 74 -12.72 -9.71 -11.41
C GLU A 74 -13.03 -9.88 -9.93
N ASP A 75 -12.39 -10.85 -9.25
CA ASP A 75 -12.53 -11.08 -7.81
C ASP A 75 -12.16 -9.85 -6.98
N ARG A 76 -11.16 -9.08 -7.43
CA ARG A 76 -10.74 -7.85 -6.75
C ARG A 76 -11.67 -6.66 -7.02
N SER A 77 -12.27 -6.59 -8.21
CA SER A 77 -13.26 -5.57 -8.57
C SER A 77 -14.63 -5.84 -7.95
N ARG A 78 -14.87 -7.07 -7.51
CA ARG A 78 -16.07 -7.46 -6.79
C ARG A 78 -16.05 -6.77 -5.44
N ALA A 79 -16.80 -5.68 -5.33
CA ALA A 79 -16.98 -4.97 -4.07
C ALA A 79 -17.36 -5.97 -2.97
N GLU A 80 -16.58 -5.99 -1.89
CA GLU A 80 -17.02 -6.71 -0.70
C GLU A 80 -18.37 -6.12 -0.28
N GLY A 81 -19.34 -6.99 -0.03
CA GLY A 81 -20.61 -6.54 0.53
C GLY A 81 -20.35 -5.73 1.80
N LEU A 82 -21.24 -4.79 2.12
CA LEU A 82 -21.11 -3.89 3.28
C LEU A 82 -20.64 -4.61 4.57
N GLY A 83 -21.13 -5.83 4.81
CA GLY A 83 -20.71 -6.66 5.95
C GLY A 83 -19.23 -7.08 5.93
N GLY A 84 -18.66 -7.41 4.76
CA GLY A 84 -17.23 -7.73 4.63
C GLY A 84 -16.35 -6.51 4.89
N THR A 85 -16.72 -5.37 4.31
CA THR A 85 -16.05 -4.08 4.55
C THR A 85 -16.08 -3.71 6.04
N LEU A 86 -17.24 -3.81 6.70
CA LEU A 86 -17.38 -3.52 8.13
C LEU A 86 -16.55 -4.47 9.00
N PHE A 87 -16.49 -5.76 8.66
CA PHE A 87 -15.67 -6.73 9.37
C PHE A 87 -14.17 -6.43 9.26
N ARG A 88 -13.69 -6.09 8.06
CA ARG A 88 -12.28 -5.68 7.87
C ARG A 88 -11.96 -4.39 8.61
N LEU A 89 -12.87 -3.41 8.59
CA LEU A 89 -12.72 -2.18 9.37
C LEU A 89 -12.66 -2.47 10.87
N ALA A 90 -13.48 -3.39 11.39
CA ALA A 90 -13.42 -3.80 12.79
C ALA A 90 -12.06 -4.44 13.17
N ILE A 91 -11.51 -5.28 12.29
CA ILE A 91 -10.17 -5.88 12.49
C ILE A 91 -9.09 -4.80 12.51
N LEU A 92 -9.12 -3.86 11.55
CA LEU A 92 -8.16 -2.76 11.46
C LEU A 92 -8.25 -1.84 12.69
N VAL A 93 -9.46 -1.48 13.12
CA VAL A 93 -9.68 -0.70 14.34
C VAL A 93 -9.12 -1.43 15.55
N ARG A 94 -9.34 -2.75 15.66
CA ARG A 94 -8.78 -3.54 16.76
C ARG A 94 -7.25 -3.54 16.76
N HIS A 95 -6.62 -3.75 15.60
CA HIS A 95 -5.15 -3.68 15.48
C HIS A 95 -4.62 -2.28 15.82
N LEU A 96 -5.34 -1.24 15.42
CA LEU A 96 -4.96 0.14 15.70
C LEU A 96 -5.12 0.46 17.19
N GLN A 97 -6.14 -0.09 17.86
CA GLN A 97 -6.29 -0.04 19.31
C GLN A 97 -5.16 -0.79 20.02
N GLU A 98 -4.84 -2.01 19.59
CA GLU A 98 -3.75 -2.83 20.14
C GLU A 98 -2.40 -2.10 20.01
N GLY A 99 -2.07 -1.56 18.82
CA GLY A 99 -0.82 -0.82 18.59
C GLY A 99 -0.76 0.55 19.27
N LEU A 100 -1.89 1.26 19.42
CA LEU A 100 -1.95 2.48 20.24
C LEU A 100 -1.77 2.17 21.72
N VAL A 101 -2.39 1.11 22.23
CA VAL A 101 -2.27 0.70 23.63
C VAL A 101 -0.83 0.28 23.95
N GLU A 102 -0.17 -0.48 23.08
CA GLU A 102 1.25 -0.80 23.22
C GLU A 102 2.12 0.46 23.22
N GLY A 103 1.86 1.41 22.30
CA GLY A 103 2.58 2.68 22.22
C GLY A 103 2.31 3.67 23.37
N LEU A 104 1.25 3.45 24.15
CA LEU A 104 0.86 4.25 25.31
C LEU A 104 1.24 3.58 26.65
N THR A 105 1.93 2.44 26.61
CA THR A 105 2.50 1.86 27.83
C THR A 105 3.55 2.80 28.41
N PRO A 106 3.61 3.01 29.74
CA PRO A 106 4.55 3.93 30.38
C PRO A 106 6.01 3.69 29.94
N GLU A 107 6.39 2.41 29.83
CA GLU A 107 7.71 1.96 29.39
C GLU A 107 8.05 2.43 27.96
N HIS A 108 7.10 2.35 27.02
CA HIS A 108 7.29 2.84 25.65
C HIS A 108 7.22 4.37 25.54
N MET A 109 6.40 5.02 26.37
CA MET A 109 6.32 6.49 26.38
C MET A 109 7.59 7.13 26.96
N GLU A 110 8.12 6.59 28.07
CA GLU A 110 9.39 7.03 28.67
C GLU A 110 10.57 6.80 27.72
N SER A 111 10.59 5.66 27.01
CA SER A 111 11.59 5.37 25.98
C SER A 111 11.57 6.37 24.82
N ARG A 112 10.40 6.89 24.44
CA ARG A 112 10.21 7.66 23.21
C ARG A 112 10.18 9.17 23.43
N PHE A 113 9.79 9.61 24.63
CA PHE A 113 9.63 11.03 24.97
C PHE A 113 10.44 11.47 26.20
N GLY A 114 11.10 10.54 26.91
CA GLY A 114 11.75 10.81 28.19
C GLY A 114 10.74 10.89 29.35
N PRO A 115 11.21 10.94 30.61
CA PRO A 115 10.36 11.16 31.78
C PRO A 115 9.70 12.55 31.79
#